data_AF-A0A955E948-F1
#
_entry.id   AF-A0A955E948-F1
#
_cell.length_a   1.000
_cell.length_b   1.000
_cell.length_c   1.000
_cell.angle_alpha   90.00
_cell.angle_beta   90.00
_cell.angle_gamma   90.00
#
_symmetry.space_group_name_H-M   'P 1'
#
loop_
_entity.id
_entity.type
_entity.pdbx_description
1 polymer ?
#
loop_
_entity_poly.entity_id
_entity_poly.type
_entity_poly.pdbx_seq_one_letter_code
_entity_poly.pdbx_strand_id
1 'polypeptide(L)'
;MTEAPNRSTRGGPLSALIRFCLEQKLVVAIGLVMTVLWGVLVAPFDWNIGGLPRGPVPVDAIPDIGENQQIVFTEWPGRSPQDIDDQISYPMTVALLGLP
;
A
#
# COMPACT_ATOMS: atom_id res chain seq x y z
N MET A 1 -26.01 -30.90 45.00
CA MET A 1 -24.77 -30.80 44.20
C MET A 1 -25.20 -30.51 42.77
N THR A 2 -25.36 -29.23 42.45
CA THR A 2 -25.89 -28.75 41.16
C THR A 2 -24.78 -28.73 40.12
N GLU A 3 -24.84 -29.63 39.13
CA GLU A 3 -24.03 -29.50 37.92
C GLU A 3 -24.51 -28.26 37.15
N ALA A 4 -23.59 -27.32 36.91
CA ALA A 4 -23.87 -26.15 36.11
C ALA A 4 -24.06 -26.57 34.64
N PRO A 5 -25.08 -26.05 33.93
CA PRO A 5 -25.36 -26.45 32.57
C PRO A 5 -24.20 -26.09 31.63
N ASN A 6 -23.66 -27.12 30.97
CA ASN A 6 -22.67 -27.01 29.90
C ASN A 6 -23.24 -26.13 28.76
N ARG A 7 -22.80 -24.87 28.70
CA ARG A 7 -23.20 -23.92 27.67
C ARG A 7 -22.57 -24.34 26.35
N SER A 8 -23.35 -25.11 25.58
CA SER A 8 -23.33 -25.20 24.13
C SER A 8 -22.61 -23.99 23.49
N THR A 9 -21.38 -24.22 23.03
CA THR A 9 -20.72 -23.37 22.05
C THR A 9 -21.57 -23.43 20.79
N ARG A 10 -22.50 -22.48 20.61
CA ARG A 10 -23.08 -22.22 19.29
C ARG A 10 -21.91 -21.85 18.40
N GLY A 11 -21.48 -22.78 17.56
CA GLY A 11 -20.27 -22.66 16.76
C GLY A 11 -20.41 -21.54 15.75
N GLY A 12 -20.04 -20.32 16.13
CA GLY A 12 -19.86 -19.23 15.18
C GLY A 12 -18.63 -19.48 14.30
N PRO A 13 -18.52 -18.82 13.14
CA PRO A 13 -17.37 -18.97 12.23
C PRO A 13 -16.03 -18.71 12.94
N LEU A 14 -16.00 -17.78 13.90
CA LEU A 14 -14.82 -17.50 14.72
C LEU A 14 -14.38 -18.69 15.58
N SER A 15 -15.33 -19.39 16.21
CA SER A 15 -15.02 -20.56 17.04
C SER A 15 -14.49 -21.73 16.21
N ALA A 16 -14.98 -21.89 14.97
CA ALA A 16 -14.47 -22.88 14.03
C ALA A 16 -13.04 -22.55 13.60
N LEU A 17 -12.73 -21.26 13.34
CA LEU A 17 -11.38 -20.82 13.02
C LEU A 17 -10.39 -21.06 14.18
N ILE A 18 -10.77 -20.71 15.41
CA ILE A 18 -9.93 -20.94 16.59
C ILE A 18 -9.67 -22.43 16.77
N ARG A 19 -10.70 -23.27 16.60
CA ARG A 19 -10.58 -24.72 16.70
C ARG A 19 -9.66 -25.28 15.61
N PHE A 20 -9.77 -24.80 14.37
CA PHE A 20 -8.85 -25.15 13.30
C PHE A 20 -7.40 -24.80 13.65
N CYS A 21 -7.16 -23.59 14.17
CA CYS A 21 -5.81 -23.19 14.60
C CYS A 21 -5.26 -24.05 15.75
N LEU A 22 -6.11 -24.54 16.64
CA LEU A 22 -5.73 -25.41 17.77
C LEU A 22 -5.50 -26.86 17.37
N GLU A 23 -6.28 -27.40 16.42
CA GLU A 23 -6.19 -28.78 15.96
C GLU A 23 -5.08 -28.97 14.92
N GLN A 24 -4.91 -28.02 13.98
CA GLN A 24 -3.92 -28.10 12.90
C GLN A 24 -2.67 -27.26 13.17
N LYS A 25 -2.02 -27.53 14.32
CA LYS A 25 -0.84 -26.77 14.80
C LYS A 25 0.30 -26.71 13.77
N LEU A 26 0.51 -27.78 13.00
CA LEU A 26 1.55 -27.84 11.99
C LEU A 26 1.28 -26.86 10.83
N VAL A 27 0.03 -26.81 10.36
CA VAL A 27 -0.37 -25.90 9.27
C VAL A 27 -0.21 -24.45 9.71
N VAL A 28 -0.64 -24.12 10.93
CA VAL A 28 -0.46 -22.79 11.52
C VAL A 28 1.02 -22.44 11.67
N ALA A 29 1.84 -23.37 12.15
CA ALA A 29 3.28 -23.16 12.32
C ALA A 29 3.98 -22.91 10.98
N ILE A 30 3.65 -23.69 9.93
CA ILE A 30 4.19 -23.49 8.58
C ILE A 30 3.75 -22.14 8.03
N GLY A 31 2.47 -21.79 8.14
CA GLY A 31 1.94 -20.50 7.68
C GLY A 31 2.63 -19.31 8.38
N LEU A 32 2.86 -19.42 9.69
CA LEU A 32 3.60 -18.44 10.46
C LEU A 32 5.04 -18.30 9.95
N VAL A 33 5.75 -19.42 9.79
CA VAL A 33 7.14 -19.42 9.29
C VAL A 33 7.21 -18.82 7.89
N MET A 34 6.30 -19.18 6.99
CA MET A 34 6.26 -18.59 5.65
C MET A 34 6.02 -17.08 5.68
N THR A 35 5.12 -16.61 6.55
CA THR A 35 4.82 -15.17 6.70
C THR A 35 6.04 -14.40 7.23
N VAL A 36 6.73 -14.96 8.22
CA VAL A 36 7.94 -14.36 8.79
C VAL A 36 9.07 -14.34 7.75
N LEU A 37 9.31 -15.46 7.06
CA LEU A 37 10.33 -15.54 6.02
C LEU A 37 10.05 -14.54 4.89
N TRP A 38 8.80 -14.44 4.44
CA TRP A 38 8.41 -13.46 3.43
C TRP A 38 8.66 -12.02 3.90
N GLY A 39 8.29 -11.71 5.15
CA GLY A 39 8.56 -10.41 5.77
C GLY A 39 10.05 -10.08 5.81
N VAL A 40 10.92 -11.04 6.13
CA VAL A 40 12.38 -10.89 6.18
C VAL A 40 13.00 -10.58 4.79
N LEU A 41 12.44 -11.14 3.72
CA LEU A 41 12.93 -10.95 2.34
C LEU A 41 12.54 -9.58 1.76
N VAL A 42 11.41 -9.03 2.21
CA VAL A 42 10.81 -7.77 1.71
C VAL A 42 11.06 -6.59 2.66
N ALA A 43 11.52 -6.86 3.89
CA ALA A 43 11.85 -5.83 4.87
C ALA A 43 12.87 -4.80 4.32
N PRO A 44 12.69 -3.50 4.61
CA PRO A 44 13.52 -2.43 4.06
C PRO A 44 14.93 -2.36 4.68
N PHE A 45 15.15 -3.07 5.78
CA PHE A 45 16.41 -3.08 6.51
C PHE A 45 17.41 -4.06 5.90
N ASP A 46 18.69 -3.69 5.82
CA ASP A 46 19.74 -4.58 5.32
C ASP A 46 20.29 -5.47 6.43
N TRP A 47 19.73 -6.68 6.55
CA TRP A 47 20.10 -7.67 7.56
C TRP A 47 21.27 -8.58 7.13
N ASN A 48 21.95 -8.29 6.00
CA ASN A 48 23.07 -9.06 5.45
C ASN A 48 22.87 -10.59 5.55
N ILE A 49 21.73 -11.06 5.05
CA ILE A 49 21.29 -12.44 5.18
C ILE A 49 21.79 -13.30 4.01
N GLY A 50 23.11 -13.24 3.72
CA GLY A 50 23.78 -14.13 2.75
C GLY A 50 23.05 -14.35 1.42
N GLY A 51 23.17 -15.55 0.84
CA GLY A 51 22.72 -15.93 -0.51
C GLY A 51 21.21 -16.06 -0.73
N LEU A 52 20.37 -15.38 0.07
CA LEU A 52 18.93 -15.33 -0.16
C LEU A 52 18.57 -14.18 -1.12
N PRO A 53 17.65 -14.37 -2.08
CA PRO A 53 17.19 -13.30 -2.94
C PRO A 53 16.41 -12.25 -2.12
N ARG A 54 16.79 -10.97 -2.22
CA ARG A 54 16.16 -9.87 -1.48
C ARG A 54 15.44 -8.91 -2.41
N GLY A 55 14.30 -8.38 -1.96
CA GLY A 55 13.52 -7.35 -2.65
C GLY A 55 12.96 -6.34 -1.65
N PRO A 56 13.83 -5.51 -1.02
CA PRO A 56 13.43 -4.59 0.03
C PRO A 56 12.47 -3.53 -0.49
N VAL A 57 11.44 -3.20 0.30
CA VAL A 57 10.53 -2.08 0.01
C VAL A 57 11.31 -0.76 0.09
N PRO A 58 11.21 0.13 -0.92
CA PRO A 58 11.85 1.44 -0.85
C PRO A 58 11.26 2.25 0.30
N VAL A 59 12.12 2.84 1.13
CA VAL A 59 11.73 3.73 2.22
C VAL A 59 12.26 5.12 1.92
N ASP A 60 11.38 6.11 2.06
CA ASP A 60 11.76 7.52 2.01
C ASP A 60 11.68 8.11 3.43
N ALA A 61 12.54 9.08 3.69
CA ALA A 61 12.52 9.84 4.94
C ALA A 61 11.36 10.85 4.95
N ILE A 62 10.89 11.27 3.78
CA ILE A 62 9.82 12.24 3.63
C ILE A 62 8.56 11.51 3.13
N PRO A 63 7.42 11.61 3.83
CA PRO A 63 6.17 11.07 3.30
C PRO A 63 5.77 11.84 2.03
N ASP A 64 5.10 11.17 1.09
CA ASP A 64 4.57 11.84 -0.09
C ASP A 64 3.47 12.85 0.31
N ILE A 65 3.86 14.12 0.33
CA ILE A 65 3.01 15.28 0.62
C ILE A 65 2.84 16.17 -0.60
N GLY A 66 3.37 15.75 -1.76
CA GLY A 66 3.27 16.50 -2.99
C GLY A 66 1.82 16.55 -3.44
N GLU A 67 1.38 17.73 -3.87
CA GLU A 67 0.17 17.79 -4.68
C GLU A 67 0.41 17.06 -6.01
N ASN A 68 -0.64 16.44 -6.57
CA ASN A 68 -0.58 15.82 -7.88
C ASN A 68 -0.58 16.91 -8.97
N GLN A 69 0.54 17.62 -9.08
CA GLN A 69 0.72 18.77 -9.97
C GLN A 69 1.19 18.30 -11.35
N GLN A 70 0.53 18.79 -12.39
CA GLN A 70 0.97 18.61 -13.77
C GLN A 70 1.44 19.94 -14.35
N ILE A 71 2.70 19.98 -14.78
CA ILE A 71 3.32 21.18 -15.36
C ILE A 71 3.31 21.04 -16.88
N VAL A 72 2.71 22.01 -17.57
CA VAL A 72 2.69 22.09 -19.03
C VAL A 72 3.55 23.29 -19.45
N PHE A 73 4.57 23.02 -20.26
CA PHE A 73 5.50 24.03 -20.75
C PHE A 73 5.53 24.04 -22.28
N THR A 74 5.37 25.22 -22.86
CA THR A 74 5.37 25.42 -24.31
C THR A 74 6.16 26.67 -24.64
N GLU A 75 7.15 26.55 -25.54
CA GLU A 75 7.94 27.67 -26.00
C GLU A 75 7.31 28.34 -27.22
N TRP A 76 7.18 29.67 -27.21
CA TRP A 76 6.80 30.46 -28.37
C TRP A 76 7.69 31.70 -28.54
N PRO A 77 8.88 31.53 -29.16
CA PRO A 77 9.84 32.62 -29.26
C PRO A 77 9.36 33.71 -30.24
N GLY A 78 9.73 34.96 -29.95
CA GLY A 78 9.46 36.11 -30.82
C GLY A 78 8.03 36.66 -30.75
N ARG A 79 7.22 36.23 -29.78
CA ARG A 79 5.90 36.80 -29.49
C ARG A 79 5.94 37.71 -28.27
N SER A 80 5.00 38.67 -28.23
CA SER A 80 4.84 39.51 -27.06
C SER A 80 4.25 38.68 -25.91
N PRO A 81 4.54 39.04 -24.64
CA PRO A 81 3.94 38.36 -23.49
C PRO A 81 2.42 38.35 -23.53
N GLN A 82 1.80 39.42 -24.05
CA GLN A 82 0.35 39.51 -24.21
C GLN A 82 -0.19 38.50 -25.22
N ASP A 83 0.47 38.36 -26.38
CA ASP A 83 0.08 37.37 -27.39
C ASP A 83 0.20 35.93 -26.86
N ILE A 84 1.22 35.66 -26.04
CA ILE A 84 1.42 34.35 -25.41
C ILE A 84 0.29 34.06 -24.42
N ASP A 85 -0.10 35.05 -23.60
CA ASP A 85 -1.18 34.87 -22.63
C ASP A 85 -2.54 34.64 -23.32
N ASP A 86 -2.88 35.50 -24.27
CA ASP A 86 -4.20 35.50 -24.94
C ASP A 86 -4.40 34.26 -25.82
N GLN A 87 -3.33 33.73 -26.42
CA GLN A 87 -3.43 32.62 -27.38
C GLN A 87 -3.00 31.26 -26.82
N ILE A 88 -2.14 31.21 -25.81
CA ILE A 88 -1.63 29.96 -25.24
C ILE A 88 -2.08 29.82 -23.80
N SER A 89 -1.60 30.67 -22.89
CA SER A 89 -1.75 30.44 -21.44
C SER A 89 -3.20 30.45 -20.99
N TYR A 90 -3.99 31.43 -21.40
CA TYR A 90 -5.38 31.57 -20.98
C TYR A 90 -6.28 30.47 -21.55
N PRO A 91 -6.29 30.19 -22.88
CA PRO A 91 -7.05 29.07 -23.43
C PRO A 91 -6.67 27.73 -22.81
N MET A 92 -5.37 27.49 -22.57
CA MET A 92 -4.89 26.27 -21.92
C MET A 92 -5.38 26.16 -20.47
N THR A 93 -5.32 27.23 -19.69
CA THR A 93 -5.79 27.23 -18.30
C THR A 93 -7.29 26.93 -18.24
N VAL A 94 -8.09 27.56 -19.10
CA VAL A 94 -9.54 27.33 -19.16
C VAL A 94 -9.87 25.89 -19.60
N ALA A 95 -9.14 25.36 -20.58
CA ALA A 95 -9.33 23.98 -21.03
C ALA A 95 -8.99 22.96 -19.92
N LEU A 96 -7.94 23.24 -19.13
CA LEU A 96 -7.48 22.35 -18.06
C LEU A 96 -8.37 22.42 -16.79
N LEU A 97 -9.10 23.52 -16.56
CA LEU A 97 -10.07 23.63 -15.46
C LEU A 97 -11.25 22.65 -15.58
N GLY A 98 -11.55 22.16 -16.79
CA GLY A 98 -12.65 21.23 -17.05
C GLY A 98 -12.27 19.75 -17.01
N LEU A 99 -11.02 19.42 -16.66
CA LEU A 99 -10.58 18.04 -16.56
C LEU A 99 -11.15 17.37 -15.29
N PRO A 100 -11.57 16.09 -15.38
CA PRO A 100 -12.10 15.34 -14.25
C PRO A 100 -11.04 15.00 -13.20
#